data_AF-A0A3D5A778-F1
#
_entry.id   AF-A0A3D5A778-F1
#
_cell.length_a   1.000
_cell.length_b   1.000
_cell.length_c   1.000
_cell.angle_alpha   90.00
_cell.angle_beta   90.00
_cell.angle_gamma   90.00
#
_symmetry.space_group_name_H-M   'P 1'
#
loop_
_entity.id
_entity.type
_entity.pdbx_description
1 polymer ?
#
loop_
_entity_poly.entity_id
_entity_poly.type
_entity_poly.pdbx_seq_one_letter_code
_entity_poly.pdbx_strand_id
1 'polypeptide(L)' 'MYNLIGAGLIVIGAGLGLGKIGGSAMEAIARQPEAASKIQTAMII' A
#
# COMPACT_ATOMS: atom_id res chain seq x y z
N MET A 1 3.81 -18.75 21.96
CA MET A 1 4.35 -17.40 22.26
C MET A 1 5.03 -16.78 21.03
N TYR A 2 6.08 -17.40 20.46
CA TYR A 2 6.86 -16.81 19.34
C TYR A 2 6.07 -16.50 18.06
N ASN A 3 5.05 -17.32 17.74
CA ASN A 3 4.20 -17.10 16.56
C ASN A 3 3.44 -15.76 16.61
N LEU A 4 3.05 -15.28 17.79
CA LEU A 4 2.34 -14.01 17.95
C LEU A 4 3.26 -12.81 17.71
N ILE A 5 4.52 -12.90 18.16
CA ILE A 5 5.53 -11.87 17.93
C ILE A 5 5.86 -11.79 16.43
N GLY A 6 6.07 -12.95 15.79
CA GLY A 6 6.28 -13.03 14.34
C GLY A 6 5.10 -12.46 13.55
N ALA A 7 3.87 -12.82 13.91
CA ALA A 7 2.66 -12.28 13.29
C ALA A 7 2.55 -10.76 13.45
N GLY A 8 2.87 -10.23 14.64
CA GLY A 8 2.88 -8.79 14.88
C GLY A 8 3.85 -8.03 13.97
N LEU A 9 5.07 -8.56 13.81
CA LEU A 9 6.06 -7.95 12.92
C LEU A 9 5.63 -8.00 11.44
N ILE A 10 5.00 -9.09 11.00
CA ILE A 10 4.44 -9.21 9.65
C ILE A 10 3.36 -8.14 9.41
N VAL A 11 2.42 -7.98 10.35
CA VAL A 11 1.34 -6.99 10.22
C VAL A 11 1.87 -5.57 10.18
N ILE A 12 2.88 -5.24 10.99
CA ILE A 12 3.54 -3.92 10.96
C ILE A 12 4.21 -3.68 9.61
N GLY A 13 4.98 -4.67 9.11
CA GLY A 13 5.62 -4.57 7.80
C GLY A 13 4.63 -4.40 6.66
N ALA A 14 3.56 -5.19 6.65
CA ALA A 14 2.49 -5.10 5.68
C ALA A 14 1.77 -3.74 5.73
N GLY A 15 1.44 -3.25 6.92
CA GLY A 15 0.79 -1.95 7.10
C GLY A 15 1.63 -0.79 6.57
N LEU A 16 2.94 -0.79 6.85
CA LEU A 16 3.86 0.25 6.35
C LEU A 16 4.03 0.17 4.82
N GLY A 17 4.17 -1.05 4.26
CA GLY A 17 4.30 -1.26 2.83
C GLY A 17 3.05 -0.81 2.05
N LEU A 18 1.88 -1.29 2.48
CA LEU A 18 0.59 -0.95 1.86
C LEU A 18 0.27 0.54 2.01
N GLY A 19 0.54 1.13 3.19
CA GLY A 19 0.34 2.56 3.43
C GLY A 19 1.18 3.42 2.48
N LYS A 20 2.44 3.05 2.22
CA LYS A 20 3.31 3.74 1.27
C LYS A 20 2.80 3.63 -0.17
N ILE A 21 2.40 2.42 -0.58
CA ILE A 21 1.83 2.17 -1.91
C ILE A 21 0.57 3.04 -2.13
N GLY A 22 -0.35 3.03 -1.17
CA GLY A 22 -1.57 3.85 -1.22
C GLY A 22 -1.26 5.35 -1.26
N GLY A 23 -0.34 5.83 -0.42
CA GLY A 23 0.09 7.23 -0.42
C GLY A 23 0.64 7.69 -1.76
N SER A 24 1.58 6.92 -2.33
CA SER A 24 2.16 7.22 -3.65
C SER A 24 1.13 7.15 -4.78
N ALA A 25 0.17 6.22 -4.71
CA ALA A 25 -0.93 6.16 -5.67
C ALA A 25 -1.81 7.41 -5.59
N MET A 26 -2.16 7.88 -4.39
CA MET A 26 -2.96 9.10 -4.23
C MET A 26 -2.24 10.35 -4.76
N GLU A 27 -0.93 10.48 -4.49
CA GLU A 27 -0.12 11.57 -5.07
C GLU A 27 -0.09 11.51 -6.60
N ALA A 28 0.05 10.32 -7.18
CA ALA A 28 0.05 10.13 -8.62
C ALA A 28 -1.31 10.47 -9.25
N ILE A 29 -2.41 10.05 -8.62
CA ILE A 29 -3.78 10.39 -9.06
C ILE A 29 -4.03 11.89 -8.97
N ALA A 30 -3.57 12.55 -7.89
CA ALA A 30 -3.70 13.99 -7.75
C ALA A 30 -2.98 14.76 -8.87
N ARG A 31 -1.87 14.22 -9.39
CA ARG A 31 -1.13 14.79 -10.53
C ARG A 31 -1.74 14.44 -11.89
N GLN A 32 -2.37 13.27 -12.01
CA GLN A 32 -2.95 12.76 -13.25
C GLN A 32 -4.31 12.09 -12.97
N PRO A 33 -5.38 12.88 -12.80
CA PRO A 33 -6.72 12.36 -12.46
C PRO A 33 -7.27 11.38 -13.52
N GLU A 34 -6.95 11.60 -14.80
CA GLU A 34 -7.37 10.76 -15.93
C GLU A 34 -6.76 9.35 -15.89
N ALA A 35 -5.64 9.18 -15.19
CA ALA A 35 -4.96 7.89 -15.04
C ALA A 35 -5.44 7.11 -13.81
N ALA A 36 -6.44 7.58 -13.06
CA ALA A 36 -6.82 7.04 -11.77
C ALA A 36 -7.10 5.54 -11.77
N SER A 37 -7.88 5.04 -12.73
CA SER A 37 -8.20 3.61 -12.81
C SER A 37 -6.95 2.76 -13.06
N LYS A 38 -6.02 3.22 -13.91
CA LYS A 38 -4.77 2.52 -14.19
C LYS A 38 -3.84 2.51 -12.96
N ILE A 39 -3.76 3.63 -12.25
CA ILE A 39 -2.97 3.75 -11.02
C ILE A 39 -3.54 2.83 -9.92
N GLN A 40 -4.86 2.78 -9.76
CA GLN A 40 -5.51 1.86 -8.81
C GLN A 40 -5.23 0.39 -9.15
N THR A 41 -5.27 0.01 -10.43
CA THR A 41 -4.92 -1.35 -10.84
C THR A 41 -3.45 -1.66 -10.54
N ALA A 42 -2.53 -0.75 -10.87
CA ALA A 42 -1.10 -0.91 -10.58
C ALA A 42 -0.76 -0.90 -9.07
N MET A 43 -1.66 -0.37 -8.23
CA MET A 43 -1.50 -0.37 -6.77
C MET A 43 -1.76 -1.75 -6.15
N ILE A 44 -2.55 -2.59 -6.81
CA ILE A 44 -3.04 -3.88 -6.28
C ILE A 44 -2.23 -5.07 -6.81
N ILE A 45 -1.66 -4.95 -8.01
CA ILE A 45 -0.93 -6.01 -8.73
C ILE A 45 0.57 -5.86 -8.50
#